data_AF-A0A4Q5V3I3-F1
#
_entry.id   AF-A0A4Q5V3I3-F1
#
_cell.length_a   1.000
_cell.length_b   1.000
_cell.length_c   1.000
_cell.angle_alpha   90.00
_cell.angle_beta   90.00
_cell.angle_gamma   90.00
#
_symmetry.space_group_name_H-M   'P 1'
#
loop_
_entity.id
_entity.type
_entity.pdbx_description
1 polymer ?
#
loop_
_entity_poly.entity_id
_entity_poly.type
_entity_poly.pdbx_seq_one_letter_code
_entity_poly.pdbx_strand_id
1 'polypeptide(L)'
;MRSILFIFCLLCGQIAVSQSTGNSTSSNNSIPSSVQKNLNAENLYYQPVLATPSNAVAWLDYYKWVLSNKELSGAEKTSQKLQAIQSAKPYIGNSWQYSIMNFIESNKRDKTFLDAAISQASDKAAVYPYAIHYAIIANNENLLKGYAMALNELAPLSPAMYEYHYNALMSAPLHARIYAKGLTDLAPMAILQKVHGIRPDIQLKYYEQTITDTANAFICLSAGREIIEAYPNAGYSGLLIGVSKSESSGLLKQRATFFKLDQLKMINQLEDSEKSIYRNYLPSFLLLYKAARANNESGAVEWKDMLLKIGKLTGSLDAVNKMLGE
;
A
#
# COMPACT_ATOMS: atom_id res chain seq x y z
N MET A 1 26.56 36.77 41.30
CA MET A 1 27.84 36.03 41.43
C MET A 1 27.55 34.67 42.04
N ARG A 2 28.32 33.65 41.61
CA ARG A 2 28.84 32.48 42.36
C ARG A 2 28.20 32.24 43.75
N SER A 3 27.39 31.20 43.99
CA SER A 3 27.71 29.75 44.05
C SER A 3 28.20 29.29 45.44
N ILE A 4 27.84 28.04 45.82
CA ILE A 4 28.53 27.13 46.79
C ILE A 4 28.25 27.39 48.30
N LEU A 5 28.06 26.39 49.20
CA LEU A 5 27.79 24.92 49.09
C LEU A 5 27.58 24.26 50.50
N PHE A 6 26.66 23.27 50.62
CA PHE A 6 26.58 22.16 51.63
C PHE A 6 26.48 22.50 53.15
N ILE A 7 25.85 21.74 54.07
CA ILE A 7 25.99 20.33 54.54
C ILE A 7 24.66 19.95 55.25
N PHE A 8 23.91 18.89 54.92
CA PHE A 8 24.02 17.45 55.30
C PHE A 8 23.56 17.06 56.73
N CYS A 9 22.39 16.41 56.86
CA CYS A 9 21.98 15.42 57.91
C CYS A 9 20.52 14.98 57.61
N LEU A 10 20.21 13.77 57.09
CA LEU A 10 20.19 12.42 57.71
C LEU A 10 19.20 12.19 58.87
N LEU A 11 18.08 11.51 58.56
CA LEU A 11 17.25 10.62 59.40
C LEU A 11 16.16 10.04 58.45
N CYS A 12 16.14 8.79 57.98
CA CYS A 12 16.21 7.44 58.60
C CYS A 12 14.88 6.95 59.22
N GLY A 13 14.39 5.82 58.68
CA GLY A 13 13.12 5.13 59.01
C GLY A 13 12.45 4.66 57.72
N GLN A 14 12.81 3.51 57.11
CA GLN A 14 12.38 2.15 57.48
C GLN A 14 10.89 2.11 57.85
N ILE A 15 10.01 1.50 57.06
CA ILE A 15 9.62 0.07 57.05
C ILE A 15 8.75 -0.14 55.76
N ALA A 16 8.73 -1.24 55.00
CA ALA A 16 9.29 -2.61 55.14
C ALA A 16 9.87 -3.12 53.79
N VAL A 17 10.31 -4.39 53.77
CA VAL A 17 10.55 -5.20 52.55
C VAL A 17 9.32 -6.08 52.30
N SER A 18 8.77 -6.07 51.08
CA SER A 18 7.87 -7.13 50.59
C SER A 18 8.49 -7.76 49.34
N GLN A 19 9.23 -8.85 49.53
CA GLN A 19 9.63 -9.71 48.42
C GLN A 19 8.41 -10.50 47.95
N SER A 20 7.70 -9.97 46.97
CA SER A 20 6.83 -10.82 46.16
C SER A 20 7.71 -11.66 45.23
N THR A 21 7.94 -12.92 45.60
CA THR A 21 8.40 -13.96 44.66
C THR A 21 7.23 -14.33 43.74
N GLY A 22 6.72 -13.34 43.01
CA GLY A 22 5.80 -13.55 41.92
C GLY A 22 6.57 -14.24 40.80
N ASN A 23 6.32 -15.54 40.63
CA ASN A 23 6.80 -16.27 39.46
C ASN A 23 6.53 -15.44 38.20
N SER A 24 7.53 -15.33 37.34
CA SER A 24 7.32 -14.86 35.98
C SER A 24 6.45 -15.89 35.26
N THR A 25 5.13 -15.74 35.40
CA THR A 25 4.17 -16.24 34.41
C THR A 25 4.42 -15.45 33.14
N SER A 26 5.44 -15.89 32.42
CA SER A 26 5.56 -15.70 30.98
C SER A 26 4.21 -16.10 30.42
N SER A 27 3.36 -15.12 30.14
CA SER A 27 2.14 -15.34 29.37
C SER A 27 2.61 -15.63 27.95
N ASN A 28 3.06 -16.87 27.75
CA ASN A 28 3.00 -17.52 26.47
C ASN A 28 1.53 -17.44 26.07
N ASN A 29 1.20 -16.40 25.31
CA ASN A 29 0.09 -16.42 24.39
C ASN A 29 0.44 -17.47 23.34
N SER A 30 0.35 -18.74 23.75
CA SER A 30 0.37 -19.89 22.87
C SER A 30 -0.87 -19.74 21.99
N ILE A 31 -0.66 -19.10 20.85
CA ILE A 31 -1.63 -19.04 19.75
C ILE A 31 -2.11 -20.48 19.56
N PRO A 32 -3.43 -20.76 19.63
CA PRO A 32 -3.93 -22.13 19.56
C PRO A 32 -3.41 -22.84 18.32
N SER A 33 -2.69 -23.94 18.52
CA SER A 33 -2.02 -24.71 17.46
C SER A 33 -2.97 -25.24 16.39
N SER A 34 -4.28 -25.22 16.66
CA SER A 34 -5.37 -25.68 15.81
C SER A 34 -5.77 -24.74 14.66
N VAL A 35 -5.15 -23.55 14.52
CA VAL A 35 -5.47 -22.58 13.45
C VAL A 35 -4.24 -22.19 12.61
N GLN A 36 -3.12 -22.90 12.74
CA GLN A 36 -2.03 -22.77 11.77
C GLN A 36 -2.25 -23.75 10.61
N LYS A 37 -2.91 -23.29 9.54
CA LYS A 37 -2.82 -23.97 8.24
C LYS A 37 -1.34 -23.92 7.85
N ASN A 38 -0.68 -25.08 7.88
CA ASN A 38 0.79 -25.19 7.80
C ASN A 38 1.28 -25.04 6.33
N LEU A 39 0.92 -23.91 5.72
CA LEU A 39 1.03 -23.58 4.30
C LEU A 39 2.47 -23.53 3.77
N ASN A 40 3.47 -23.50 4.66
CA ASN A 40 4.82 -23.11 4.31
C ASN A 40 5.49 -24.12 3.37
N ALA A 41 5.34 -25.44 3.63
CA ALA A 41 6.05 -26.48 2.89
C ALA A 41 5.58 -26.68 1.44
N GLU A 42 4.43 -26.15 1.04
CA GLU A 42 3.87 -26.25 -0.33
C GLU A 42 3.79 -24.89 -1.05
N ASN A 43 4.07 -23.80 -0.34
CA ASN A 43 3.96 -22.44 -0.88
C ASN A 43 5.09 -22.13 -1.87
N LEU A 44 4.73 -21.83 -3.12
CA LEU A 44 5.65 -21.46 -4.21
C LEU A 44 6.57 -20.29 -3.89
N TYR A 45 6.17 -19.36 -3.02
CA TYR A 45 7.01 -18.24 -2.56
C TYR A 45 7.97 -18.65 -1.43
N TYR A 46 7.68 -19.72 -0.70
CA TYR A 46 8.54 -20.25 0.37
C TYR A 46 9.49 -21.36 -0.12
N GLN A 47 9.19 -22.05 -1.23
CA GLN A 47 10.11 -23.03 -1.81
C GLN A 47 11.52 -22.46 -2.08
N PRO A 48 11.70 -21.26 -2.65
CA PRO A 48 13.03 -20.69 -2.85
C PRO A 48 13.75 -20.34 -1.54
N VAL A 49 13.00 -20.06 -0.47
CA VAL A 49 13.53 -19.85 0.89
C VAL A 49 14.03 -21.16 1.49
N LEU A 50 13.29 -22.26 1.32
CA LEU A 50 13.70 -23.59 1.77
C LEU A 50 14.93 -24.11 0.99
N ALA A 51 14.94 -23.92 -0.33
CA ALA A 51 16.04 -24.35 -1.19
C ALA A 51 17.34 -23.56 -0.96
N THR A 52 17.22 -22.24 -0.69
CA THR A 52 18.38 -21.36 -0.48
C THR A 52 18.07 -20.32 0.62
N PRO A 53 18.22 -20.67 1.91
CA PRO A 53 17.90 -19.75 3.02
C PRO A 53 18.69 -18.44 3.03
N SER A 54 19.85 -18.37 2.38
CA SER A 54 20.64 -17.13 2.19
C SER A 54 20.10 -16.20 1.11
N ASN A 55 19.08 -16.60 0.34
CA ASN A 55 18.48 -15.77 -0.70
C ASN A 55 17.60 -14.67 -0.08
N ALA A 56 18.17 -13.49 0.11
CA ALA A 56 17.50 -12.34 0.70
C ALA A 56 16.29 -11.83 -0.08
N VAL A 57 16.27 -12.01 -1.41
CA VAL A 57 15.12 -11.64 -2.26
C VAL A 57 13.94 -12.57 -2.00
N ALA A 58 14.18 -13.89 -1.96
CA ALA A 58 13.14 -14.88 -1.69
C ALA A 58 12.43 -14.65 -0.35
N TRP A 59 13.17 -14.31 0.72
CA TRP A 59 12.58 -13.96 2.02
C TRP A 59 11.66 -12.74 1.95
N LEU A 60 12.08 -11.68 1.27
CA LEU A 60 11.29 -10.47 1.13
C LEU A 60 10.04 -10.71 0.28
N ASP A 61 10.13 -11.52 -0.77
CA ASP A 61 9.00 -11.82 -1.65
C ASP A 61 7.99 -12.76 -0.98
N TYR A 62 8.45 -13.75 -0.20
CA TYR A 62 7.58 -14.51 0.71
C TYR A 62 6.89 -13.60 1.74
N TYR A 63 7.63 -12.68 2.38
CA TYR A 63 7.06 -11.74 3.35
C TYR A 63 6.02 -10.79 2.72
N LYS A 64 6.26 -10.30 1.50
CA LYS A 64 5.28 -9.54 0.70
C LYS A 64 4.06 -10.38 0.35
N TRP A 65 4.23 -11.66 0.03
CA TRP A 65 3.13 -12.60 -0.21
C TRP A 65 2.27 -12.79 1.05
N VAL A 66 2.87 -12.97 2.24
CA VAL A 66 2.10 -13.08 3.50
C VAL A 66 1.27 -11.81 3.75
N LEU A 67 1.85 -10.63 3.50
CA LEU A 67 1.13 -9.35 3.60
C LEU A 67 -0.07 -9.27 2.64
N SER A 68 0.12 -9.65 1.38
CA SER A 68 -0.87 -9.44 0.31
C SER A 68 -1.91 -10.55 0.18
N ASN A 69 -1.60 -11.79 0.58
CA ASN A 69 -2.48 -12.95 0.47
C ASN A 69 -3.83 -12.69 1.18
N LYS A 70 -4.96 -12.94 0.51
CA LYS A 70 -6.31 -12.67 1.05
C LYS A 70 -6.93 -13.86 1.77
N GLU A 71 -6.37 -15.06 1.61
CA GLU A 71 -6.82 -16.31 2.27
C GLU A 71 -6.35 -16.39 3.73
N LEU A 72 -5.25 -15.72 4.07
CA LEU A 72 -4.75 -15.63 5.43
C LEU A 72 -5.56 -14.63 6.26
N SER A 73 -6.07 -15.07 7.40
CA SER A 73 -6.64 -14.19 8.43
C SER A 73 -5.60 -13.21 8.98
N GLY A 74 -6.05 -12.13 9.63
CA GLY A 74 -5.14 -11.16 10.26
C GLY A 74 -4.21 -11.78 11.30
N ALA A 75 -4.68 -12.80 12.03
CA ALA A 75 -3.87 -13.55 13.00
C ALA A 75 -2.79 -14.41 12.31
N GLU A 76 -3.16 -15.16 11.27
CA GLU A 76 -2.20 -15.96 10.48
C GLU A 76 -1.13 -15.07 9.83
N LYS A 77 -1.53 -13.94 9.22
CA LYS A 77 -0.58 -12.96 8.67
C LYS A 77 0.40 -12.46 9.73
N THR A 78 -0.10 -12.14 10.91
CA THR A 78 0.74 -11.63 12.00
C THR A 78 1.74 -12.71 12.45
N SER A 79 1.26 -13.94 12.66
CA SER A 79 2.09 -15.09 13.02
C SER A 79 3.17 -15.38 11.96
N GLN A 80 2.79 -15.48 10.68
CA GLN A 80 3.70 -15.84 9.59
C GLN A 80 4.71 -14.73 9.27
N LYS A 81 4.33 -13.44 9.37
CA LYS A 81 5.28 -12.31 9.23
C LYS A 81 6.36 -12.34 10.30
N LEU A 82 5.97 -12.50 11.57
CA LEU A 82 6.90 -12.56 12.69
C LEU A 82 7.81 -13.79 12.60
N GLN A 83 7.25 -14.95 12.23
CA GLN A 83 8.04 -16.15 11.96
C GLN A 83 9.04 -15.92 10.82
N ALA A 84 8.62 -15.32 9.71
CA ALA A 84 9.51 -15.02 8.58
C ALA A 84 10.68 -14.11 8.99
N ILE A 85 10.42 -13.05 9.75
CA ILE A 85 11.46 -12.16 10.28
C ILE A 85 12.41 -12.94 11.22
N GLN A 86 11.88 -13.76 12.14
CA GLN A 86 12.72 -14.53 13.07
C GLN A 86 13.59 -15.57 12.34
N SER A 87 13.02 -16.33 11.40
CA SER A 87 13.72 -17.37 10.64
C SER A 87 14.69 -16.81 9.60
N ALA A 88 14.43 -15.62 9.04
CA ALA A 88 15.33 -14.95 8.09
C ALA A 88 16.62 -14.43 8.76
N LYS A 89 16.53 -13.99 10.01
CA LYS A 89 17.62 -13.31 10.73
C LYS A 89 19.00 -13.99 10.65
N PRO A 90 19.17 -15.30 10.93
CA PRO A 90 20.49 -15.95 10.89
C PRO A 90 21.10 -16.04 9.47
N TYR A 91 20.29 -15.96 8.42
CA TYR A 91 20.76 -16.12 7.04
C TYR A 91 20.97 -14.78 6.31
N ILE A 92 20.10 -13.80 6.57
CA ILE A 92 20.04 -12.55 5.81
C ILE A 92 19.97 -11.29 6.69
N GLY A 93 20.25 -11.39 7.99
CA GLY A 93 20.07 -10.30 8.96
C GLY A 93 20.82 -8.99 8.65
N ASN A 94 21.90 -9.05 7.86
CA ASN A 94 22.70 -7.89 7.43
C ASN A 94 22.30 -7.37 6.03
N SER A 95 21.18 -7.83 5.47
CA SER A 95 20.69 -7.44 4.14
C SER A 95 19.69 -6.29 4.21
N TRP A 96 19.62 -5.50 3.12
CA TRP A 96 18.63 -4.45 3.00
C TRP A 96 17.20 -5.00 2.97
N GLN A 97 17.02 -6.22 2.44
CA GLN A 97 15.73 -6.92 2.42
C GLN A 97 15.22 -7.20 3.83
N TYR A 98 16.08 -7.72 4.70
CA TYR A 98 15.76 -7.94 6.12
C TYR A 98 15.43 -6.62 6.82
N SER A 99 16.20 -5.57 6.54
CA SER A 99 15.92 -4.20 7.02
C SER A 99 14.54 -3.71 6.54
N ILE A 100 14.16 -3.92 5.27
CA ILE A 100 12.82 -3.59 4.74
C ILE A 100 11.70 -4.40 5.40
N MET A 101 11.90 -5.69 5.68
CA MET A 101 10.89 -6.51 6.39
C MET A 101 10.57 -5.90 7.76
N ASN A 102 11.61 -5.55 8.54
CA ASN A 102 11.47 -4.90 9.85
C ASN A 102 10.90 -3.47 9.73
N PHE A 103 11.30 -2.70 8.71
CA PHE A 103 10.71 -1.38 8.43
C PHE A 103 9.20 -1.48 8.17
N ILE A 104 8.75 -2.44 7.36
CA ILE A 104 7.31 -2.66 7.11
C ILE A 104 6.58 -3.06 8.40
N GLU A 105 7.17 -3.96 9.21
CA GLU A 105 6.59 -4.39 10.49
C GLU A 105 6.50 -3.24 11.51
N SER A 106 7.42 -2.27 11.48
CA SER A 106 7.34 -1.02 12.26
C SER A 106 6.18 -0.09 11.86
N ASN A 107 5.25 -0.57 11.03
CA ASN A 107 4.24 0.23 10.32
C ASN A 107 4.86 1.36 9.49
N LYS A 108 6.07 1.13 8.94
CA LYS A 108 6.83 2.07 8.10
C LYS A 108 7.22 3.37 8.83
N ARG A 109 7.49 3.28 10.14
CA ARG A 109 7.79 4.43 11.02
C ARG A 109 9.21 4.44 11.60
N ASP A 110 9.86 3.29 11.76
CA ASP A 110 11.22 3.25 12.31
C ASP A 110 12.24 3.56 11.20
N LYS A 111 12.75 4.80 11.23
CA LYS A 111 13.75 5.29 10.27
C LYS A 111 15.06 4.48 10.32
N THR A 112 15.39 3.84 11.45
CA THR A 112 16.64 3.08 11.62
C THR A 112 16.73 1.94 10.62
N PHE A 113 15.65 1.18 10.45
CA PHE A 113 15.57 0.10 9.46
C PHE A 113 15.56 0.62 8.02
N LEU A 114 14.95 1.78 7.77
CA LEU A 114 14.99 2.41 6.45
C LEU A 114 16.40 2.89 6.09
N ASP A 115 17.13 3.51 7.02
CA ASP A 115 18.50 3.98 6.81
C ASP A 115 19.48 2.80 6.63
N ALA A 116 19.28 1.70 7.38
CA ALA A 116 19.99 0.45 7.15
C ALA A 116 19.73 -0.10 5.74
N ALA A 117 18.47 -0.15 5.28
CA ALA A 117 18.14 -0.58 3.93
C ALA A 117 18.75 0.34 2.85
N ILE A 118 18.62 1.66 3.01
CA ILE A 118 19.17 2.65 2.06
C ILE A 118 20.69 2.57 1.99
N SER A 119 21.39 2.37 3.11
CA SER A 119 22.85 2.22 3.11
C SER A 119 23.30 0.92 2.44
N GLN A 120 22.69 -0.22 2.80
CA GLN A 120 23.09 -1.56 2.37
C GLN A 120 22.73 -1.92 0.92
N ALA A 121 21.65 -1.35 0.36
CA ALA A 121 21.17 -1.77 -0.96
C ALA A 121 22.12 -1.36 -2.11
N SER A 122 22.45 -2.29 -3.00
CA SER A 122 23.09 -1.97 -4.28
C SER A 122 22.10 -1.31 -5.24
N ASP A 123 20.89 -1.88 -5.34
CA ASP A 123 19.74 -1.28 -6.01
C ASP A 123 18.96 -0.36 -5.04
N LYS A 124 19.18 0.95 -5.14
CA LYS A 124 18.41 1.94 -4.36
C LYS A 124 16.99 2.15 -4.90
N ALA A 125 16.71 1.84 -6.18
CA ALA A 125 15.38 2.01 -6.77
C ALA A 125 14.36 1.03 -6.18
N ALA A 126 14.80 -0.16 -5.76
CA ALA A 126 13.98 -1.08 -4.96
C ALA A 126 13.64 -0.55 -3.54
N VAL A 127 14.41 0.41 -3.01
CA VAL A 127 14.28 0.91 -1.61
C VAL A 127 13.57 2.26 -1.54
N TYR A 128 13.87 3.21 -2.44
CA TYR A 128 13.30 4.57 -2.35
C TYR A 128 11.76 4.68 -2.34
N PRO A 129 10.97 3.78 -2.96
CA PRO A 129 9.51 3.80 -2.79
C PRO A 129 9.07 3.65 -1.31
N TYR A 130 9.81 2.90 -0.49
CA TYR A 130 9.59 2.80 0.96
C TYR A 130 10.01 4.09 1.69
N ALA A 131 11.05 4.76 1.21
CA ALA A 131 11.51 6.03 1.76
C ALA A 131 10.52 7.18 1.48
N ILE A 132 9.88 7.16 0.31
CA ILE A 132 8.76 8.06 -0.04
C ILE A 132 7.56 7.82 0.91
N HIS A 133 7.22 6.56 1.20
CA HIS A 133 6.17 6.26 2.20
C HIS A 133 6.50 6.82 3.58
N TYR A 134 7.74 6.61 4.05
CA TYR A 134 8.20 7.17 5.32
C TYR A 134 8.00 8.70 5.36
N ALA A 135 8.46 9.39 4.32
CA ALA A 135 8.34 10.84 4.24
C ALA A 135 6.88 11.33 4.23
N ILE A 136 5.97 10.64 3.54
CA ILE A 136 4.52 10.94 3.53
C ILE A 136 3.90 10.67 4.92
N ILE A 137 4.23 9.55 5.57
CA ILE A 137 3.72 9.20 6.90
C ILE A 137 4.22 10.19 7.97
N ALA A 138 5.46 10.64 7.85
CA ALA A 138 6.10 11.64 8.70
C ALA A 138 5.67 13.09 8.37
N ASN A 139 4.99 13.32 7.24
CA ASN A 139 4.70 14.64 6.66
C ASN A 139 5.98 15.51 6.49
N ASN A 140 7.08 14.89 6.06
CA ASN A 140 8.37 15.57 5.85
C ASN A 140 8.60 15.85 4.35
N GLU A 141 8.22 17.04 3.92
CA GLU A 141 8.28 17.48 2.52
C GLU A 141 9.71 17.51 1.95
N ASN A 142 10.72 17.80 2.77
CA ASN A 142 12.12 17.82 2.34
C ASN A 142 12.63 16.42 2.02
N LEU A 143 12.34 15.44 2.89
CA LEU A 143 12.65 14.03 2.61
C LEU A 143 11.85 13.51 1.42
N LEU A 144 10.56 13.89 1.31
CA LEU A 144 9.71 13.48 0.20
C LEU A 144 10.26 13.96 -1.14
N LYS A 145 10.69 15.23 -1.23
CA LYS A 145 11.35 15.77 -2.42
C LYS A 145 12.66 15.06 -2.73
N GLY A 146 13.53 14.87 -1.72
CA GLY A 146 14.82 14.20 -1.90
C GLY A 146 14.70 12.77 -2.43
N TYR A 147 13.83 11.95 -1.82
CA TYR A 147 13.62 10.57 -2.26
C TYR A 147 12.88 10.46 -3.60
N ALA A 148 11.95 11.37 -3.90
CA ALA A 148 11.28 11.41 -5.21
C ALA A 148 12.25 11.77 -6.35
N MET A 149 13.12 12.76 -6.14
CA MET A 149 14.19 13.10 -7.11
C MET A 149 15.14 11.91 -7.31
N ALA A 150 15.69 11.35 -6.24
CA ALA A 150 16.64 10.25 -6.31
C ALA A 150 16.05 8.96 -6.91
N LEU A 151 14.75 8.70 -6.72
CA LEU A 151 14.06 7.61 -7.41
C LEU A 151 13.89 7.89 -8.90
N ASN A 152 13.46 9.09 -9.29
CA ASN A 152 13.26 9.44 -10.69
C ASN A 152 14.57 9.47 -11.50
N GLU A 153 15.71 9.77 -10.87
CA GLU A 153 17.04 9.69 -11.50
C GLU A 153 17.45 8.25 -11.82
N LEU A 154 17.12 7.29 -10.95
CA LEU A 154 17.48 5.87 -11.11
C LEU A 154 16.46 5.07 -11.93
N ALA A 155 15.19 5.40 -11.79
CA ALA A 155 14.06 4.74 -12.43
C ALA A 155 12.99 5.79 -12.79
N PRO A 156 13.18 6.53 -13.90
CA PRO A 156 12.18 7.45 -14.42
C PRO A 156 10.83 6.75 -14.66
N LEU A 157 9.72 7.48 -14.50
CA LEU A 157 8.40 6.91 -14.80
C LEU A 157 8.30 6.56 -16.29
N SER A 158 7.81 5.34 -16.57
CA SER A 158 7.40 4.98 -17.93
C SER A 158 6.24 5.88 -18.40
N PRO A 159 6.05 6.10 -19.71
CA PRO A 159 4.98 6.97 -20.22
C PRO A 159 3.58 6.61 -19.66
N ALA A 160 3.24 5.31 -19.62
CA ALA A 160 1.97 4.84 -19.06
C ALA A 160 1.83 5.13 -17.54
N MET A 161 2.91 4.97 -16.77
CA MET A 161 2.91 5.29 -15.33
C MET A 161 2.85 6.80 -15.07
N TYR A 162 3.50 7.60 -15.92
CA TYR A 162 3.40 9.06 -15.87
C TYR A 162 1.96 9.52 -16.15
N GLU A 163 1.38 9.07 -17.27
CA GLU A 163 0.04 9.48 -17.71
C GLU A 163 -1.04 9.07 -16.70
N TYR A 164 -1.03 7.83 -16.21
CA TYR A 164 -2.01 7.36 -15.23
C TYR A 164 -2.05 8.23 -13.96
N HIS A 165 -0.87 8.49 -13.38
CA HIS A 165 -0.76 9.28 -12.15
C HIS A 165 -0.98 10.77 -12.40
N TYR A 166 -0.65 11.28 -13.60
CA TYR A 166 -0.99 12.64 -14.02
C TYR A 166 -2.51 12.80 -14.08
N ASN A 167 -3.21 11.88 -14.77
CA ASN A 167 -4.67 11.87 -14.86
C ASN A 167 -5.33 11.72 -13.47
N ALA A 168 -4.77 10.88 -12.59
CA ALA A 168 -5.19 10.76 -11.20
C ALA A 168 -5.17 12.14 -10.51
N LEU A 169 -4.01 12.80 -10.49
CA LEU A 169 -3.83 14.11 -9.85
C LEU A 169 -4.71 15.18 -10.49
N MET A 170 -4.82 15.22 -11.82
CA MET A 170 -5.61 16.22 -12.54
C MET A 170 -7.12 16.04 -12.39
N SER A 171 -7.61 14.82 -12.14
CA SER A 171 -9.03 14.56 -11.82
C SER A 171 -9.46 15.08 -10.44
N ALA A 172 -8.51 15.33 -9.53
CA ALA A 172 -8.80 15.81 -8.19
C ALA A 172 -9.14 17.32 -8.20
N PRO A 173 -10.12 17.79 -7.42
CA PRO A 173 -10.30 19.22 -7.16
C PRO A 173 -9.06 19.85 -6.50
N LEU A 174 -9.01 21.19 -6.44
CA LEU A 174 -7.94 21.93 -5.75
C LEU A 174 -7.86 21.53 -4.27
N HIS A 175 -6.64 21.41 -3.75
CA HIS A 175 -6.36 21.04 -2.35
C HIS A 175 -6.93 19.68 -1.92
N ALA A 176 -7.05 18.73 -2.85
CA ALA A 176 -7.50 17.37 -2.54
C ALA A 176 -6.52 16.63 -1.62
N ARG A 177 -7.05 15.70 -0.81
CA ARG A 177 -6.27 14.82 0.06
C ARG A 177 -6.40 13.39 -0.44
N ILE A 178 -5.38 12.89 -1.14
CA ILE A 178 -5.41 11.58 -1.81
C ILE A 178 -4.74 10.52 -0.93
N TYR A 179 -5.53 9.56 -0.47
CA TYR A 179 -5.08 8.36 0.24
C TYR A 179 -4.82 7.24 -0.79
N ALA A 180 -3.56 6.96 -1.12
CA ALA A 180 -3.20 5.95 -2.12
C ALA A 180 -2.47 4.75 -1.52
N LYS A 181 -2.54 3.61 -2.21
CA LYS A 181 -2.11 2.32 -1.68
C LYS A 181 -0.72 1.94 -2.17
N GLY A 182 0.21 1.81 -1.24
CA GLY A 182 1.45 1.12 -1.50
C GLY A 182 2.42 1.88 -2.43
N LEU A 183 3.46 1.15 -2.85
CA LEU A 183 4.65 1.70 -3.51
C LEU A 183 4.34 2.12 -4.96
N THR A 184 3.37 1.45 -5.59
CA THR A 184 2.97 1.64 -7.00
C THR A 184 2.25 2.94 -7.26
N ASP A 185 1.56 3.49 -6.26
CA ASP A 185 0.71 4.68 -6.43
C ASP A 185 1.39 5.93 -5.85
N LEU A 186 1.87 5.84 -4.60
CA LEU A 186 2.42 7.00 -3.89
C LEU A 186 3.78 7.46 -4.43
N ALA A 187 4.64 6.53 -4.87
CA ALA A 187 5.96 6.93 -5.37
C ALA A 187 5.86 7.68 -6.72
N PRO A 188 5.09 7.21 -7.72
CA PRO A 188 4.87 7.98 -8.95
C PRO A 188 4.16 9.32 -8.70
N MET A 189 3.12 9.38 -7.87
CA MET A 189 2.48 10.65 -7.53
C MET A 189 3.45 11.63 -6.88
N ALA A 190 4.33 11.17 -5.98
CA ALA A 190 5.36 12.00 -5.37
C ALA A 190 6.39 12.49 -6.39
N ILE A 191 6.80 11.67 -7.36
CA ILE A 191 7.67 12.09 -8.47
C ILE A 191 7.00 13.21 -9.28
N LEU A 192 5.75 13.02 -9.71
CA LEU A 192 5.01 14.04 -10.46
C LEU A 192 4.90 15.37 -9.69
N GLN A 193 4.59 15.31 -8.40
CA GLN A 193 4.50 16.52 -7.57
C GLN A 193 5.85 17.21 -7.33
N LYS A 194 6.89 16.44 -6.98
CA LYS A 194 8.14 17.00 -6.43
C LYS A 194 9.24 17.22 -7.47
N VAL A 195 9.20 16.48 -8.58
CA VAL A 195 10.15 16.60 -9.70
C VAL A 195 9.53 17.41 -10.83
N HIS A 196 8.27 17.14 -11.20
CA HIS A 196 7.61 17.77 -12.35
C HIS A 196 6.67 18.93 -12.00
N GLY A 197 6.45 19.22 -10.71
CA GLY A 197 5.59 20.33 -10.26
C GLY A 197 4.11 20.14 -10.59
N ILE A 198 3.65 18.91 -10.86
CA ILE A 198 2.25 18.62 -11.19
C ILE A 198 1.42 18.59 -9.91
N ARG A 199 0.40 19.45 -9.81
CA ARG A 199 -0.55 19.50 -8.68
C ARG A 199 0.10 19.45 -7.28
N PRO A 200 1.04 20.37 -6.97
CA PRO A 200 1.69 20.44 -5.66
C PRO A 200 0.72 20.89 -4.55
N ASP A 201 -0.48 21.36 -4.91
CA ASP A 201 -1.57 21.72 -4.00
C ASP A 201 -2.26 20.50 -3.37
N ILE A 202 -2.14 19.31 -3.99
CA ILE A 202 -2.71 18.06 -3.50
C ILE A 202 -1.83 17.52 -2.38
N GLN A 203 -2.45 17.06 -1.28
CA GLN A 203 -1.75 16.39 -0.21
C GLN A 203 -1.88 14.87 -0.36
N LEU A 204 -0.75 14.20 -0.58
CA LEU A 204 -0.68 12.73 -0.56
C LEU A 204 -0.75 12.21 0.88
N LYS A 205 -1.46 11.10 1.08
CA LYS A 205 -1.61 10.39 2.35
C LYS A 205 -1.43 8.89 2.15
N TYR A 206 -0.88 8.22 3.15
CA TYR A 206 -0.74 6.77 3.15
C TYR A 206 -2.08 6.13 3.54
N TYR A 207 -2.57 5.16 2.76
CA TYR A 207 -3.94 4.66 2.93
C TYR A 207 -4.26 4.08 4.31
N GLU A 208 -3.29 3.60 5.09
CA GLU A 208 -3.55 3.11 6.45
C GLU A 208 -3.78 4.24 7.48
N GLN A 209 -3.37 5.49 7.17
CA GLN A 209 -3.62 6.63 8.06
C GLN A 209 -5.13 6.86 8.26
N THR A 210 -5.56 7.13 9.49
CA THR A 210 -6.94 7.47 9.82
C THR A 210 -7.40 8.69 9.01
N ILE A 211 -8.55 8.59 8.36
CA ILE A 211 -9.17 9.72 7.65
C ILE A 211 -9.96 10.51 8.70
N THR A 212 -9.34 11.55 9.26
CA THR A 212 -9.91 12.40 10.32
C THR A 212 -10.81 13.51 9.79
N ASP A 213 -10.56 13.93 8.56
CA ASP A 213 -11.38 14.88 7.81
C ASP A 213 -11.71 14.24 6.45
N THR A 214 -12.97 14.25 6.06
CA THR A 214 -13.45 13.71 4.76
C THR A 214 -13.68 14.81 3.72
N ALA A 215 -13.66 16.09 4.10
CA ALA A 215 -13.84 17.21 3.18
C ALA A 215 -12.70 17.23 2.15
N ASN A 216 -13.03 17.00 0.88
CA ASN A 216 -12.05 16.92 -0.20
C ASN A 216 -11.04 15.75 -0.09
N ALA A 217 -11.40 14.71 0.67
CA ALA A 217 -10.60 13.48 0.78
C ALA A 217 -11.00 12.49 -0.32
N PHE A 218 -10.01 11.84 -0.91
CA PHE A 218 -10.17 10.82 -1.94
C PHE A 218 -9.34 9.60 -1.61
N ILE A 219 -9.83 8.41 -1.98
CA ILE A 219 -8.99 7.19 -2.02
C ILE A 219 -8.64 6.93 -3.48
N CYS A 220 -7.35 6.77 -3.77
CA CYS A 220 -6.88 6.35 -5.09
C CYS A 220 -6.98 4.83 -5.20
N LEU A 221 -7.72 4.35 -6.20
CA LEU A 221 -7.76 2.93 -6.55
C LEU A 221 -6.91 2.66 -7.79
N SER A 222 -5.90 1.83 -7.59
CA SER A 222 -5.13 1.24 -8.67
C SER A 222 -5.85 0.03 -9.26
N ALA A 223 -5.87 -0.06 -10.59
CA ALA A 223 -6.21 -1.31 -11.27
C ALA A 223 -5.12 -2.39 -11.06
N GLY A 224 -3.95 -2.01 -10.55
CA GLY A 224 -2.80 -2.87 -10.34
C GLY A 224 -1.83 -2.84 -11.52
N ARG A 225 -0.54 -3.03 -11.21
CA ARG A 225 0.57 -2.97 -12.17
C ARG A 225 0.34 -3.89 -13.38
N GLU A 226 -0.13 -5.11 -13.15
CA GLU A 226 -0.36 -6.13 -14.19
C GLU A 226 -1.32 -5.64 -15.28
N ILE A 227 -2.42 -4.97 -14.90
CA ILE A 227 -3.41 -4.44 -15.87
C ILE A 227 -2.88 -3.17 -16.55
N ILE A 228 -2.08 -2.36 -15.85
CA ILE A 228 -1.44 -1.16 -16.42
C ILE A 228 -0.38 -1.55 -17.47
N GLU A 229 0.44 -2.57 -17.19
CA GLU A 229 1.51 -3.02 -18.09
C GLU A 229 1.00 -3.82 -19.30
N ALA A 230 -0.13 -4.53 -19.17
CA ALA A 230 -0.74 -5.28 -20.27
C ALA A 230 -1.28 -4.40 -21.41
N TYR A 231 -1.57 -3.12 -21.14
CA TYR A 231 -2.25 -2.22 -22.08
C TYR A 231 -1.51 -0.87 -22.25
N PRO A 232 -0.30 -0.85 -22.84
CA PRO A 232 0.57 0.33 -22.90
C PRO A 232 0.00 1.54 -23.66
N ASN A 233 -1.05 1.34 -24.48
CA ASN A 233 -1.73 2.40 -25.24
C ASN A 233 -3.07 2.83 -24.61
N ALA A 234 -3.51 2.20 -23.51
CA ALA A 234 -4.72 2.60 -22.79
C ALA A 234 -4.37 3.74 -21.80
N GLY A 235 -4.39 4.98 -22.28
CA GLY A 235 -4.09 6.19 -21.52
C GLY A 235 -4.92 6.30 -20.23
N TYR A 236 -4.34 5.83 -19.13
CA TYR A 236 -5.12 5.21 -18.06
C TYR A 236 -5.76 6.27 -17.14
N SER A 237 -6.98 6.03 -16.65
CA SER A 237 -7.68 6.95 -15.73
C SER A 237 -7.35 6.59 -14.28
N GLY A 238 -6.69 7.51 -13.56
CA GLY A 238 -6.52 7.42 -12.11
C GLY A 238 -7.85 7.57 -11.39
N LEU A 239 -8.20 6.60 -10.55
CA LEU A 239 -9.54 6.51 -9.98
C LEU A 239 -9.56 7.03 -8.55
N LEU A 240 -9.91 8.31 -8.44
CA LEU A 240 -10.19 8.94 -7.18
C LEU A 240 -11.65 8.74 -6.79
N ILE A 241 -11.86 8.15 -5.62
CA ILE A 241 -13.19 7.99 -5.01
C ILE A 241 -13.28 8.95 -3.85
N GLY A 242 -14.22 9.91 -3.93
CA GLY A 242 -14.48 10.84 -2.85
C GLY A 242 -14.95 10.10 -1.60
N VAL A 243 -14.37 10.42 -0.45
CA VAL A 243 -14.75 9.84 0.84
C VAL A 243 -15.94 10.64 1.37
N SER A 244 -17.13 10.03 1.41
CA SER A 244 -18.31 10.69 1.97
C SER A 244 -18.27 10.72 3.51
N LYS A 245 -19.02 11.64 4.14
CA LYS A 245 -19.21 11.66 5.60
C LYS A 245 -20.06 10.48 6.11
N SER A 246 -20.87 9.90 5.26
CA SER A 246 -21.78 8.79 5.55
C SER A 246 -21.11 7.41 5.50
N GLU A 247 -19.96 7.29 4.84
CA GLU A 247 -19.24 6.03 4.72
C GLU A 247 -18.08 5.96 5.70
N SER A 248 -17.95 4.83 6.41
CA SER A 248 -16.77 4.61 7.23
C SER A 248 -15.53 4.46 6.33
N SER A 249 -14.46 5.19 6.64
CA SER A 249 -13.22 5.10 5.88
C SER A 249 -12.61 3.68 5.87
N GLY A 250 -12.93 2.86 6.88
CA GLY A 250 -12.59 1.43 6.90
C GLY A 250 -13.28 0.63 5.79
N LEU A 251 -14.59 0.82 5.59
CA LEU A 251 -15.35 0.13 4.55
C LEU A 251 -14.86 0.50 3.14
N LEU A 252 -14.58 1.78 2.90
CA LEU A 252 -14.02 2.22 1.61
C LEU A 252 -12.62 1.63 1.36
N LYS A 253 -11.73 1.61 2.35
CA LYS A 253 -10.39 0.96 2.25
C LYS A 253 -10.47 -0.56 2.08
N GLN A 254 -11.51 -1.19 2.61
CA GLN A 254 -11.80 -2.61 2.43
C GLN A 254 -12.26 -2.87 0.99
N ARG A 255 -13.26 -2.14 0.49
CA ARG A 255 -13.75 -2.22 -0.92
C ARG A 255 -12.63 -1.92 -1.92
N ALA A 256 -11.85 -0.87 -1.68
CA ALA A 256 -10.62 -0.53 -2.40
C ALA A 256 -9.63 -1.71 -2.55
N THR A 257 -9.56 -2.57 -1.52
CA THR A 257 -8.66 -3.72 -1.51
C THR A 257 -9.24 -4.93 -2.24
N PHE A 258 -10.53 -4.96 -2.52
CA PHE A 258 -11.19 -6.09 -3.18
C PHE A 258 -11.27 -6.00 -4.70
N PHE A 259 -11.31 -4.79 -5.28
CA PHE A 259 -11.44 -4.58 -6.72
C PHE A 259 -10.62 -5.59 -7.56
N LYS A 260 -11.33 -6.37 -8.38
CA LYS A 260 -10.80 -7.41 -9.27
C LYS A 260 -11.68 -7.50 -10.52
N LEU A 261 -11.06 -7.75 -11.67
CA LEU A 261 -11.77 -7.88 -12.95
C LEU A 261 -12.82 -8.99 -12.93
N ASP A 262 -12.49 -10.17 -12.40
CA ASP A 262 -13.42 -11.30 -12.34
C ASP A 262 -14.61 -11.05 -11.41
N GLN A 263 -14.44 -10.19 -10.39
CA GLN A 263 -15.55 -9.79 -9.53
C GLN A 263 -16.55 -8.93 -10.30
N LEU A 264 -16.09 -7.99 -11.13
CA LEU A 264 -16.98 -7.17 -11.98
C LEU A 264 -17.87 -8.02 -12.89
N LYS A 265 -17.31 -9.08 -13.47
CA LYS A 265 -18.06 -10.05 -14.28
C LYS A 265 -19.21 -10.70 -13.47
N MET A 266 -19.02 -10.92 -12.18
CA MET A 266 -19.97 -11.56 -11.25
C MET A 266 -20.99 -10.61 -10.60
N ILE A 267 -20.75 -9.29 -10.55
CA ILE A 267 -21.62 -8.31 -9.89
C ILE A 267 -22.98 -8.21 -10.62
N ASN A 268 -24.07 -8.68 -10.02
CA ASN A 268 -25.41 -8.55 -10.60
C ASN A 268 -26.27 -7.46 -9.93
N GLN A 269 -25.78 -6.88 -8.84
CA GLN A 269 -26.39 -5.78 -8.09
C GLN A 269 -25.29 -4.94 -7.43
N LEU A 270 -25.54 -3.65 -7.22
CA LEU A 270 -24.64 -2.73 -6.51
C LEU A 270 -25.44 -2.00 -5.42
N GLU A 271 -24.86 -1.89 -4.23
CA GLU A 271 -25.36 -0.94 -3.23
C GLU A 271 -25.18 0.50 -3.73
N ASP A 272 -26.00 1.44 -3.25
CA ASP A 272 -25.92 2.86 -3.70
C ASP A 272 -24.56 3.51 -3.43
N SER A 273 -23.92 3.12 -2.32
CA SER A 273 -22.53 3.49 -1.99
C SER A 273 -21.54 3.02 -3.06
N GLU A 274 -21.69 1.78 -3.54
CA GLU A 274 -20.84 1.18 -4.56
C GLU A 274 -21.07 1.74 -5.98
N LYS A 275 -22.29 2.19 -6.29
CA LYS A 275 -22.59 2.77 -7.62
C LYS A 275 -21.67 3.94 -7.96
N SER A 276 -21.30 4.76 -6.98
CA SER A 276 -20.33 5.85 -7.16
C SER A 276 -18.95 5.34 -7.56
N ILE A 277 -18.47 4.31 -6.85
CA ILE A 277 -17.18 3.64 -7.08
C ILE A 277 -17.12 3.10 -8.49
N TYR A 278 -18.06 2.22 -8.87
CA TYR A 278 -18.02 1.55 -10.17
C TYR A 278 -18.32 2.49 -11.34
N ARG A 279 -19.08 3.57 -11.13
CA ARG A 279 -19.28 4.62 -12.15
C ARG A 279 -17.95 5.31 -12.48
N ASN A 280 -17.12 5.59 -11.47
CA ASN A 280 -15.82 6.21 -11.69
C ASN A 280 -14.89 5.31 -12.53
N TYR A 281 -15.01 3.98 -12.46
CA TYR A 281 -14.24 3.05 -13.29
C TYR A 281 -14.63 3.01 -14.78
N LEU A 282 -15.82 3.50 -15.17
CA LEU A 282 -16.31 3.36 -16.55
C LEU A 282 -15.36 3.92 -17.63
N PRO A 283 -14.71 5.09 -17.46
CA PRO A 283 -13.70 5.56 -18.41
C PRO A 283 -12.51 4.62 -18.54
N SER A 284 -12.05 4.00 -17.45
CA SER A 284 -10.94 3.03 -17.49
C SER A 284 -11.31 1.78 -18.27
N PHE A 285 -12.52 1.25 -18.04
CA PHE A 285 -13.02 0.09 -18.79
C PHE A 285 -13.21 0.41 -20.29
N LEU A 286 -13.61 1.65 -20.62
CA LEU A 286 -13.75 2.10 -22.00
C LEU A 286 -12.41 2.10 -22.75
N LEU A 287 -11.34 2.50 -22.07
CA LEU A 287 -9.99 2.51 -22.63
C LEU A 287 -9.47 1.08 -22.83
N LEU A 288 -9.71 0.19 -21.88
CA LEU A 288 -9.37 -1.24 -21.99
C LEU A 288 -10.15 -1.91 -23.13
N TYR A 289 -11.44 -1.62 -23.28
CA TYR A 289 -12.24 -2.00 -24.44
C TYR A 289 -11.62 -1.50 -25.76
N LYS A 290 -11.28 -0.21 -25.85
CA LYS A 290 -10.71 0.40 -27.07
C LYS A 290 -9.35 -0.19 -27.43
N ALA A 291 -8.49 -0.46 -26.43
CA ALA A 291 -7.20 -1.10 -26.64
C ALA A 291 -7.34 -2.55 -27.12
N ALA A 292 -8.12 -3.38 -26.42
CA ALA A 292 -8.38 -4.76 -26.82
C ALA A 292 -9.01 -4.84 -28.23
N ARG A 293 -9.94 -3.92 -28.55
CA ARG A 293 -10.54 -3.82 -29.89
C ARG A 293 -9.53 -3.44 -30.97
N ALA A 294 -8.61 -2.50 -30.70
CA ALA A 294 -7.58 -2.10 -31.66
C ALA A 294 -6.60 -3.24 -31.97
N ASN A 295 -6.35 -4.11 -31.00
CA ASN A 295 -5.48 -5.29 -31.13
C ASN A 295 -6.20 -6.54 -31.70
N ASN A 296 -7.52 -6.47 -31.97
CA ASN A 296 -8.37 -7.62 -32.31
C ASN A 296 -8.38 -8.74 -31.24
N GLU A 297 -8.20 -8.39 -29.97
CA GLU A 297 -8.24 -9.34 -28.85
C GLU A 297 -9.67 -9.80 -28.56
N SER A 298 -9.84 -11.09 -28.24
CA SER A 298 -11.13 -11.67 -27.83
C SER A 298 -11.73 -10.98 -26.58
N GLY A 299 -10.87 -10.44 -25.71
CA GLY A 299 -11.27 -9.66 -24.53
C GLY A 299 -12.07 -8.39 -24.85
N ALA A 300 -12.04 -7.88 -26.08
CA ALA A 300 -12.81 -6.69 -26.46
C ALA A 300 -14.33 -6.86 -26.25
N VAL A 301 -14.88 -8.06 -26.48
CA VAL A 301 -16.30 -8.35 -26.22
C VAL A 301 -16.57 -8.30 -24.71
N GLU A 302 -15.73 -8.96 -23.91
CA GLU A 302 -15.89 -8.98 -22.45
C GLU A 302 -15.84 -7.58 -21.82
N TRP A 303 -14.91 -6.73 -22.28
CA TRP A 303 -14.83 -5.34 -21.80
C TRP A 303 -16.06 -4.52 -22.18
N LYS A 304 -16.63 -4.73 -23.39
CA LYS A 304 -17.88 -4.06 -23.81
C LYS A 304 -19.06 -4.51 -22.96
N ASP A 305 -19.23 -5.81 -22.75
CA ASP A 305 -20.34 -6.35 -21.97
C ASP A 305 -20.27 -5.88 -20.51
N MET A 306 -19.06 -5.85 -19.95
CA MET A 306 -18.83 -5.33 -18.60
C MET A 306 -19.10 -3.82 -18.49
N LEU A 307 -18.72 -3.02 -19.49
CA LEU A 307 -19.05 -1.60 -19.58
C LEU A 307 -20.57 -1.37 -19.56
N LEU A 308 -21.31 -2.06 -20.40
CA LEU A 308 -22.76 -1.96 -20.49
C LEU A 308 -23.43 -2.42 -19.19
N LYS A 309 -22.94 -3.53 -18.61
CA LYS A 309 -23.40 -4.08 -17.33
C LYS A 309 -23.20 -3.10 -16.17
N ILE A 310 -21.99 -2.57 -15.99
CA ILE A 310 -21.71 -1.58 -14.95
C ILE A 310 -22.47 -0.27 -15.23
N GLY A 311 -22.52 0.19 -16.49
CA GLY A 311 -23.30 1.36 -16.90
C GLY A 311 -24.77 1.24 -16.51
N LYS A 312 -25.40 0.08 -16.73
CA LYS A 312 -26.77 -0.20 -16.27
C LYS A 312 -26.89 -0.16 -14.75
N LEU A 313 -26.00 -0.85 -14.02
CA LEU A 313 -26.03 -0.94 -12.56
C LEU A 313 -25.79 0.40 -11.86
N THR A 314 -25.00 1.29 -12.48
CA THR A 314 -24.66 2.62 -11.93
C THR A 314 -25.60 3.73 -12.40
N GLY A 315 -26.60 3.44 -13.25
CA GLY A 315 -27.49 4.45 -13.85
C GLY A 315 -26.77 5.39 -14.82
N SER A 316 -25.87 4.85 -15.64
CA SER A 316 -25.00 5.57 -16.58
C SER A 316 -24.92 4.92 -17.96
N LEU A 317 -25.88 4.05 -18.31
CA LEU A 317 -25.90 3.27 -19.55
C LEU A 317 -25.85 4.17 -20.81
N ASP A 318 -26.64 5.23 -20.86
CA ASP A 318 -26.68 6.15 -22.01
C ASP A 318 -25.32 6.83 -22.26
N ALA A 319 -24.62 7.18 -21.17
CA ALA A 319 -23.27 7.72 -21.25
C ALA A 319 -22.27 6.67 -21.77
N VAL A 320 -22.43 5.41 -21.38
CA VAL A 320 -21.60 4.30 -21.87
C VAL A 320 -21.83 4.04 -23.36
N ASN A 321 -23.09 3.98 -23.83
CA ASN A 321 -23.41 3.81 -25.26
C ASN A 321 -22.78 4.94 -26.09
N LYS A 322 -22.99 6.19 -25.69
CA LYS A 322 -22.37 7.37 -26.32
C LYS A 322 -20.84 7.31 -26.33
N MET A 323 -20.21 6.77 -25.28
CA MET A 323 -18.76 6.61 -25.18
C MET A 323 -18.21 5.48 -26.07
N LEU A 324 -19.00 4.44 -26.32
CA LEU A 324 -18.72 3.33 -27.25
C LEU A 324 -18.91 3.75 -28.71
N GLY A 325 -19.75 4.75 -28.98
CA GLY A 325 -20.10 5.23 -30.32
C GLY A 325 -21.36 4.54 -30.87
N GLU A 326 -22.29 4.17 -29.99
CA GLU A 326 -23.57 3.51 -30.28
C GLU A 326 -24.75 4.40 -29.85
#